data_AF-A0A366B4N9-F1
#
_entry.id   AF-A0A366B4N9-F1
#
_cell.length_a   1.000
_cell.length_b   1.000
_cell.length_c   1.000
_cell.angle_alpha   90.00
_cell.angle_beta   90.00
_cell.angle_gamma   90.00
#
_symmetry.space_group_name_H-M   'P 1'
#
loop_
_entity.id
_entity.type
_entity.pdbx_description
1 polymer ?
#
loop_
_entity_poly.entity_id
_entity_poly.type
_entity_poly.pdbx_seq_one_letter_code
_entity_poly.pdbx_strand_id
1 'polypeptide(L)'
;MKGIDKTYFILILLLSIPIGYLILPKYYGQFSDLITFLSILIGFQITAISILFNSRIVNVLYDNKNKSYKTELHRLKSYFKYAINYELISVVLLLTFPKEFSFSIFDYQLIFYKSYFVLPIILGSIFCFLKISNEFFRIFILPRNEK
;
A
#
# COMPACT_ATOMS: atom_id res chain seq x y z
N MET A 1 5.70 4.91 -6.41
CA MET A 1 5.99 5.94 -5.38
C MET A 1 7.45 6.36 -5.44
N LYS A 2 7.78 7.65 -5.33
CA LYS A 2 9.16 8.18 -5.40
C LYS A 2 9.35 9.34 -4.41
N GLY A 3 10.61 9.64 -4.12
CA GLY A 3 11.01 10.80 -3.32
C GLY A 3 10.43 10.77 -1.92
N ILE A 4 9.94 11.93 -1.48
CA ILE A 4 9.44 12.18 -0.12
C ILE A 4 8.31 11.20 0.28
N ASP A 5 7.41 10.84 -0.64
CA ASP A 5 6.33 9.89 -0.33
C ASP A 5 6.88 8.52 0.07
N LYS A 6 7.95 8.05 -0.59
CA LYS A 6 8.61 6.79 -0.25
C LYS A 6 9.23 6.87 1.15
N THR A 7 9.83 8.01 1.50
CA THR A 7 10.40 8.24 2.82
C THR A 7 9.33 8.19 3.91
N TYR A 8 8.20 8.90 3.71
CA TYR A 8 7.08 8.85 4.66
C TYR A 8 6.54 7.44 4.84
N PHE A 9 6.40 6.69 3.75
CA PHE A 9 5.94 5.30 3.82
C PHE A 9 6.88 4.41 4.64
N ILE A 10 8.20 4.48 4.38
CA ILE A 10 9.19 3.72 5.15
C ILE A 10 9.14 4.11 6.63
N LEU A 11 9.00 5.40 6.93
CA LEU A 11 8.91 5.91 8.29
C LEU A 11 7.66 5.36 9.00
N ILE A 12 6.51 5.35 8.31
CA ILE A 12 5.27 4.74 8.84
C ILE A 12 5.49 3.26 9.14
N LEU A 13 6.10 2.50 8.24
CA LEU A 13 6.38 1.08 8.45
C LEU A 13 7.32 0.87 9.66
N LEU A 14 8.41 1.63 9.74
CA LEU A 14 9.36 1.51 10.85
C LEU A 14 8.73 1.85 12.21
N LEU A 15 7.89 2.89 12.29
CA LEU A 15 7.19 3.24 13.53
C LEU A 15 6.06 2.27 13.87
N SER A 16 5.42 1.66 12.87
CA SER A 16 4.30 0.75 13.09
C SER A 16 4.71 -0.59 13.73
N ILE A 17 5.96 -1.03 13.56
CA ILE A 17 6.46 -2.28 14.17
C ILE A 17 6.48 -2.20 15.72
N PRO A 18 7.16 -1.22 16.36
CA PRO A 18 7.19 -1.13 17.81
C PRO A 18 5.80 -0.81 18.39
N ILE A 19 4.97 -0.02 17.69
CA ILE A 19 3.60 0.24 18.13
C ILE A 19 2.77 -1.05 18.07
N GLY A 20 2.93 -1.83 17.00
CA GLY A 20 2.29 -3.14 16.85
C GLY A 20 2.68 -4.10 17.98
N TYR A 21 3.96 -4.10 18.38
CA TYR A 21 4.44 -4.89 19.52
C TYR A 21 3.74 -4.52 20.84
N LEU A 22 3.43 -3.24 21.06
CA LEU A 22 2.81 -2.76 22.30
C LEU A 22 1.29 -2.99 22.34
N ILE A 23 0.61 -2.88 21.20
CA ILE A 23 -0.87 -2.85 21.16
C ILE A 23 -1.47 -4.21 20.76
N LEU A 24 -0.82 -4.95 19.85
CA LEU A 24 -1.42 -6.16 19.31
C LEU A 24 -1.19 -7.37 20.22
N PRO A 25 -2.20 -8.24 20.38
CA PRO A 25 -2.01 -9.50 21.07
C PRO A 25 -1.01 -10.38 20.30
N LYS A 26 -0.26 -11.20 21.03
CA LYS A 26 0.67 -12.19 20.47
C LYS A 26 -0.01 -13.10 19.44
N TYR A 27 -1.24 -13.52 19.75
CA TYR A 27 -2.07 -14.34 18.86
C TYR A 27 -3.24 -13.51 18.35
N TYR A 28 -3.06 -12.87 17.21
CA TYR A 28 -4.13 -12.19 16.49
C TYR A 28 -5.00 -13.23 15.76
N GLY A 29 -6.32 -13.23 15.97
CA GLY A 29 -7.23 -14.24 15.40
C GLY A 29 -7.80 -13.88 14.02
N GLN A 30 -7.73 -12.61 13.62
CA GLN A 30 -8.48 -12.07 12.48
C GLN A 30 -7.62 -11.92 11.22
N PHE A 31 -6.60 -12.77 11.03
CA PHE A 31 -5.76 -12.72 9.83
C PHE A 31 -6.57 -12.96 8.54
N SER A 32 -7.60 -13.80 8.60
CA SER A 32 -8.48 -14.06 7.45
C SER A 32 -9.25 -12.81 7.02
N ASP A 33 -9.79 -12.05 7.98
CA ASP A 33 -10.51 -10.80 7.71
C ASP A 33 -9.57 -9.76 7.10
N LEU A 34 -8.34 -9.66 7.62
CA LEU A 34 -7.32 -8.77 7.07
C LEU A 34 -6.93 -9.14 5.63
N ILE A 35 -6.73 -10.43 5.33
CA ILE A 35 -6.44 -10.90 3.96
C ILE A 35 -7.61 -10.59 3.04
N THR A 36 -8.85 -10.79 3.51
CA THR A 36 -10.06 -10.49 2.75
C THR A 36 -10.15 -9.00 2.44
N PHE A 37 -9.93 -8.14 3.44
CA PHE A 37 -9.87 -6.70 3.28
C PHE A 37 -8.81 -6.26 2.25
N LEU A 38 -7.60 -6.78 2.34
CA LEU A 38 -6.53 -6.49 1.36
C LEU A 38 -6.92 -6.93 -0.06
N SER A 39 -7.53 -8.11 -0.19
CA SER A 39 -7.98 -8.63 -1.49
C SER A 39 -9.05 -7.75 -2.12
N ILE A 40 -9.96 -7.21 -1.29
CA ILE A 40 -10.97 -6.23 -1.70
C ILE A 40 -10.28 -4.93 -2.17
N LEU A 41 -9.29 -4.42 -1.44
CA LEU A 41 -8.54 -3.22 -1.83
C LEU A 41 -7.84 -3.39 -3.18
N ILE A 42 -7.19 -4.54 -3.40
CA ILE A 42 -6.55 -4.86 -4.68
C ILE A 42 -7.59 -4.82 -5.82
N GLY A 43 -8.75 -5.45 -5.63
CA GLY A 43 -9.84 -5.46 -6.61
C GLY A 43 -10.36 -4.06 -6.94
N PHE A 44 -10.57 -3.23 -5.93
CA PHE A 44 -10.95 -1.82 -6.12
C PHE A 44 -9.89 -1.04 -6.89
N GLN A 45 -8.60 -1.23 -6.56
CA GLN A 45 -7.51 -0.56 -7.24
C GLN A 45 -7.40 -0.95 -8.71
N ILE A 46 -7.49 -2.25 -9.03
CA ILE A 46 -7.48 -2.74 -10.43
C ILE A 46 -8.67 -2.19 -11.21
N THR A 47 -9.85 -2.15 -10.60
CA THR A 47 -11.06 -1.58 -11.21
C THR A 47 -10.89 -0.08 -11.48
N ALA A 48 -10.39 0.69 -10.51
CA ALA A 48 -10.14 2.12 -10.64
C ALA A 48 -9.12 2.43 -11.76
N ILE A 49 -8.04 1.64 -11.85
CA ILE A 49 -7.09 1.72 -12.97
C ILE A 49 -7.81 1.47 -14.29
N SER A 50 -8.60 0.41 -14.38
CA SER A 50 -9.27 0.01 -15.63
C SER A 50 -10.24 1.10 -16.12
N ILE A 51 -11.01 1.70 -15.20
CA ILE A 51 -11.87 2.84 -15.51
C ILE A 51 -11.05 4.03 -15.98
N LEU A 52 -9.97 4.35 -15.27
CA LEU A 52 -9.12 5.48 -15.62
C LEU A 52 -8.53 5.30 -17.02
N PHE A 53 -7.93 4.14 -17.34
CA PHE A 53 -7.31 3.86 -18.64
C PHE A 53 -8.30 3.85 -19.82
N ASN A 54 -9.58 3.59 -19.56
CA ASN A 54 -10.63 3.65 -20.58
C ASN A 54 -11.29 5.03 -20.70
N SER A 55 -10.92 5.99 -19.85
CA SER A 55 -11.52 7.32 -19.85
C SER A 55 -10.76 8.31 -20.74
N ARG A 56 -11.45 9.35 -21.23
CA ARG A 56 -10.85 10.42 -22.04
C ARG A 56 -9.75 11.21 -21.31
N ILE A 57 -9.70 11.14 -19.97
CA ILE A 57 -8.73 11.87 -19.15
C ILE A 57 -7.30 11.36 -19.31
N VAL A 58 -7.13 10.13 -19.82
CA VAL A 58 -5.81 9.52 -20.01
C VAL A 58 -4.92 10.35 -20.92
N ASN A 59 -5.49 10.89 -22.00
CA ASN A 59 -4.75 11.72 -22.95
C ASN A 59 -4.26 12.99 -22.25
N VAL A 60 -5.11 13.65 -21.46
CA VAL A 60 -4.75 14.82 -20.66
C VAL A 60 -3.65 14.49 -19.65
N LEU A 61 -3.71 13.33 -19.00
CA LEU A 61 -2.68 12.87 -18.05
C LEU A 61 -1.36 12.47 -18.73
N TYR A 62 -1.42 12.05 -19.99
CA TYR A 62 -0.25 11.74 -20.79
C TYR A 62 0.45 13.02 -21.24
N ASP A 63 -0.30 14.03 -21.68
CA ASP A 63 0.24 15.29 -22.17
C ASP A 63 0.80 16.17 -21.04
N ASN A 64 0.25 16.05 -19.83
CA ASN A 64 0.75 16.75 -18.65
C ASN A 64 2.07 16.15 -18.16
N LYS A 65 3.16 16.85 -18.46
CA LYS A 65 4.52 16.52 -17.97
C LYS A 65 4.61 16.72 -16.46
N ASN A 66 5.33 15.82 -15.81
CA ASN A 66 5.69 15.96 -14.40
C ASN A 66 7.24 16.01 -14.28
N LYS A 67 7.78 16.74 -13.31
CA LYS A 67 9.24 16.85 -13.15
C LYS A 67 9.88 15.59 -12.56
N SER A 68 9.15 14.89 -11.69
CA SER A 68 9.62 13.66 -11.02
C SER A 68 9.23 12.37 -11.77
N TYR A 69 8.26 12.47 -12.67
CA TYR A 69 7.71 11.38 -13.47
C TYR A 69 7.54 11.84 -14.90
N LYS A 70 7.76 10.98 -15.91
CA LYS A 70 7.65 11.40 -17.33
C LYS A 70 6.35 12.17 -17.63
N THR A 71 5.23 11.68 -17.10
CA THR A 71 3.90 12.31 -17.20
C THR A 71 3.10 12.06 -15.92
N GLU A 72 1.99 12.77 -15.72
CA GLU A 72 1.06 12.51 -14.62
C GLU A 72 0.45 11.09 -14.69
N LEU A 73 0.21 10.56 -15.90
CA LEU A 73 -0.19 9.17 -16.08
C LEU A 73 0.86 8.18 -15.54
N HIS A 74 2.14 8.42 -15.81
CA HIS A 74 3.23 7.59 -15.28
C HIS A 74 3.33 7.69 -13.76
N ARG A 75 3.03 8.86 -13.19
CA ARG A 75 2.97 9.07 -11.74
C ARG A 75 1.85 8.23 -11.12
N LEU A 76 0.63 8.32 -11.64
CA LEU A 76 -0.51 7.56 -11.16
C LEU A 76 -0.27 6.04 -11.26
N LYS A 77 0.22 5.58 -12.42
CA LYS A 77 0.63 4.19 -12.63
C LYS A 77 1.63 3.73 -11.59
N SER A 78 2.57 4.59 -11.20
CA SER A 78 3.58 4.28 -10.18
C SER A 78 3.02 4.18 -8.76
N TYR A 79 1.99 4.95 -8.41
CA TYR A 79 1.32 4.81 -7.10
C TYR A 79 0.51 3.51 -7.04
N PHE A 80 -0.31 3.26 -8.06
CA PHE A 80 -1.09 2.03 -8.15
C PHE A 80 -0.25 0.77 -8.14
N LYS A 81 0.79 0.72 -8.99
CA LYS A 81 1.71 -0.42 -9.00
C LYS A 81 2.31 -0.67 -7.62
N TYR A 82 2.65 0.39 -6.91
CA TYR A 82 3.26 0.27 -5.59
C TYR A 82 2.26 -0.24 -4.54
N ALA A 83 1.04 0.30 -4.52
CA ALA A 83 -0.02 -0.12 -3.61
C ALA A 83 -0.42 -1.58 -3.82
N ILE A 84 -0.71 -1.96 -5.07
CA ILE A 84 -1.07 -3.35 -5.42
C ILE A 84 0.06 -4.31 -5.05
N ASN A 85 1.31 -3.97 -5.37
CA ASN A 85 2.45 -4.82 -5.00
C ASN A 85 2.61 -4.94 -3.48
N TYR A 86 2.41 -3.84 -2.74
CA TYR A 86 2.49 -3.87 -1.29
C TYR A 86 1.41 -4.77 -0.68
N GLU A 87 0.16 -4.64 -1.13
CA GLU A 87 -0.96 -5.45 -0.66
C GLU A 87 -0.78 -6.93 -1.04
N LEU A 88 -0.32 -7.23 -2.25
CA LEU A 88 0.00 -8.60 -2.68
C LEU A 88 1.12 -9.23 -1.82
N ILE A 89 2.22 -8.50 -1.61
CA ILE A 89 3.30 -8.97 -0.73
C ILE A 89 2.78 -9.19 0.69
N SER A 90 1.91 -8.31 1.17
CA SER A 90 1.28 -8.41 2.50
C SER A 90 0.40 -9.66 2.61
N VAL A 91 -0.41 -9.96 1.60
CA VAL A 91 -1.22 -11.19 1.55
C VAL A 91 -0.32 -12.43 1.54
N VAL A 92 0.70 -12.46 0.70
CA VAL A 92 1.65 -13.60 0.63
C VAL A 92 2.37 -13.79 1.97
N LEU A 93 2.82 -12.70 2.60
CA LEU A 93 3.44 -12.73 3.92
C LEU A 93 2.46 -13.29 4.96
N LEU A 94 1.21 -12.80 4.99
CA LEU A 94 0.19 -13.26 5.92
C LEU A 94 -0.27 -14.71 5.66
N LEU A 95 -0.09 -15.26 4.47
CA LEU A 95 -0.41 -16.66 4.21
C LEU A 95 0.74 -17.61 4.57
N THR A 96 1.97 -17.20 4.26
CA THR A 96 3.15 -18.07 4.37
C THR A 96 3.86 -18.00 5.72
N PHE A 97 3.78 -16.87 6.41
CA PHE A 97 4.51 -16.68 7.66
C PHE A 97 3.89 -17.51 8.80
N PRO A 98 4.69 -18.27 9.57
CA PRO A 98 4.20 -19.07 10.69
C PRO A 98 3.67 -18.17 11.81
N LYS A 99 2.83 -18.70 12.70
CA LYS A 99 2.23 -17.92 13.80
C LYS A 99 3.30 -17.33 14.72
N GLU A 100 4.33 -18.13 15.01
CA GLU A 100 5.49 -17.77 15.79
C GLU A 100 6.75 -18.23 15.05
N PHE A 101 7.79 -17.42 15.12
CA PHE A 101 9.11 -17.71 14.59
C PHE A 101 10.12 -17.41 15.70
N SER A 102 10.77 -18.46 16.20
CA SER A 102 11.84 -18.33 17.18
C SER A 102 13.19 -18.44 16.48
N PHE A 103 14.12 -17.55 16.84
CA PHE A 103 15.51 -17.62 16.40
C PHE A 103 16.42 -17.46 17.62
N SER A 104 17.39 -18.36 17.75
CA SER A 104 18.38 -18.34 18.82
C SER A 104 19.68 -17.73 18.31
N ILE A 105 20.15 -16.66 18.95
CA ILE A 105 21.48 -16.09 18.74
C ILE A 105 22.26 -16.25 20.04
N PHE A 106 23.32 -17.06 20.02
CA PHE A 106 24.03 -17.51 21.22
C PHE A 106 23.04 -18.12 22.24
N ASP A 107 22.88 -17.48 23.41
CA ASP A 107 21.98 -17.89 24.49
C ASP A 107 20.63 -17.13 24.51
N TYR A 108 20.45 -16.15 23.62
CA TYR A 108 19.23 -15.34 23.57
C TYR A 108 18.23 -15.93 22.57
N GLN A 109 17.02 -16.25 23.06
CA GLN A 109 15.88 -16.61 22.21
C GLN A 109 15.03 -15.38 21.90
N LEU A 110 15.00 -14.99 20.62
CA LEU A 110 14.09 -13.98 20.11
C LEU A 110 12.87 -14.67 19.49
N ILE A 111 11.68 -14.30 19.97
CA ILE A 111 10.40 -14.82 19.47
C ILE A 111 9.68 -13.70 18.72
N PHE A 112 9.44 -13.92 17.44
CA PHE A 112 8.67 -13.03 16.58
C PHE A 112 7.28 -13.62 16.34
N TYR A 113 6.26 -12.81 16.61
CA TYR A 113 4.88 -13.19 16.34
C TYR A 113 4.43 -12.57 15.03
N LYS A 114 3.69 -13.34 14.24
CA LYS A 114 3.06 -12.88 12.99
C LYS A 114 2.18 -11.65 13.20
N SER A 115 1.59 -11.50 14.38
CA SER A 115 0.75 -10.35 14.71
C SER A 115 1.48 -9.02 14.58
N TYR A 116 2.82 -8.98 14.74
CA TYR A 116 3.60 -7.75 14.60
C TYR A 116 3.56 -7.15 13.19
N PHE A 117 3.22 -7.94 12.16
CA PHE A 117 3.04 -7.45 10.80
C PHE A 117 1.68 -6.82 10.55
N VAL A 118 0.68 -7.05 11.40
CA VAL A 118 -0.70 -6.57 11.18
C VAL A 118 -0.75 -5.04 11.10
N LEU A 119 -0.14 -4.35 12.06
CA LEU A 119 -0.18 -2.88 12.10
C LEU A 119 0.58 -2.23 10.92
N PRO A 120 1.82 -2.64 10.58
CA PRO A 120 2.48 -2.18 9.37
C PRO A 120 1.65 -2.40 8.10
N ILE A 121 1.02 -3.57 7.97
CA ILE A 121 0.18 -3.90 6.82
C ILE A 121 -1.00 -2.94 6.73
N ILE A 122 -1.78 -2.79 7.81
CA ILE A 122 -2.96 -1.91 7.84
C ILE A 122 -2.56 -0.46 7.55
N LEU A 123 -1.59 0.09 8.28
CA LEU A 123 -1.19 1.48 8.13
C LEU A 123 -0.56 1.75 6.76
N GLY A 124 0.24 0.82 6.25
CA GLY A 124 0.80 0.90 4.91
C GLY A 124 -0.28 0.91 3.82
N SER A 125 -1.26 0.00 3.90
CA SER A 125 -2.37 -0.05 2.95
C SER A 125 -3.24 1.20 3.02
N ILE A 126 -3.56 1.69 4.22
CA ILE A 126 -4.30 2.96 4.40
C ILE A 126 -3.53 4.13 3.80
N PHE A 127 -2.22 4.24 4.05
CA PHE A 127 -1.40 5.30 3.49
C PHE A 127 -1.39 5.26 1.95
N CYS A 128 -1.20 4.07 1.37
CA CYS A 128 -1.23 3.87 -0.08
C CYS A 128 -2.59 4.27 -0.66
N PHE A 129 -3.69 3.84 -0.03
CA PHE A 129 -5.04 4.18 -0.43
C PHE A 129 -5.28 5.70 -0.37
N LEU A 130 -4.90 6.36 0.73
CA LEU A 130 -5.03 7.81 0.87
C LEU A 130 -4.25 8.57 -0.20
N LYS A 131 -3.01 8.14 -0.50
CA LYS A 131 -2.20 8.76 -1.54
C LYS A 131 -2.81 8.60 -2.92
N ILE A 132 -3.33 7.42 -3.24
CA ILE A 132 -4.03 7.19 -4.52
C ILE A 132 -5.28 8.07 -4.59
N SER A 133 -6.13 8.06 -3.57
CA SER A 133 -7.37 8.85 -3.52
C SER A 133 -7.11 10.34 -3.68
N ASN A 134 -6.10 10.89 -2.99
CA ASN A 134 -5.72 12.30 -3.14
C ASN A 134 -5.26 12.63 -4.56
N GLU A 135 -4.51 11.74 -5.21
CA GLU A 135 -4.11 11.91 -6.59
C GLU A 135 -5.30 11.84 -7.56
N PHE A 136 -6.27 10.95 -7.30
CA PHE A 136 -7.52 10.94 -8.08
C PHE A 136 -8.29 12.23 -7.93
N PHE A 137 -8.52 12.71 -6.70
CA PHE A 137 -9.27 13.94 -6.48
C PHE A 137 -8.59 15.14 -7.15
N ARG A 138 -7.25 15.21 -7.09
CA ARG A 138 -6.49 16.22 -7.82
C ARG A 138 -6.72 16.16 -9.34
N ILE A 139 -6.81 14.97 -9.91
CA ILE A 139 -7.07 14.76 -11.34
C ILE A 139 -8.49 15.16 -11.72
N PHE A 140 -9.48 14.92 -10.86
CA PHE A 140 -10.88 15.33 -11.12
C PHE A 140 -11.06 16.85 -11.17
N ILE A 141 -10.16 17.62 -10.55
CA ILE A 141 -10.17 19.09 -10.60
C ILE A 141 -9.57 19.62 -11.91
N LEU A 142 -8.82 18.80 -12.66
CA LEU A 142 -8.27 19.23 -13.95
C LEU A 142 -9.42 19.49 -14.93
N PRO A 143 -9.37 20.61 -15.70
CA PRO A 143 -10.39 20.90 -16.69
C PRO A 143 -10.45 19.74 -17.67
N ARG A 144 -11.61 19.09 -17.73
CA ARG A 144 -11.90 18.16 -18.82
C ARG A 144 -12.01 19.06 -20.04
N ASN A 145 -11.09 18.94 -20.99
CA ASN A 145 -11.27 19.57 -22.28
C ASN A 145 -12.52 18.95 -22.91
N GLU A 146 -13.67 19.54 -22.63
CA GLU A 146 -14.93 19.30 -23.32
C GLU A 146 -14.76 19.90 -24.72
N LYS A 147 -14.36 19.03 -25.65
CA LYS A 147 -14.59 19.22 -27.08
C LYS A 147 -15.62 18.21 -27.53
#